data_AF-A0AAV4I1I4-F1
#
_entry.id   AF-A0AAV4I1I4-F1
#
_cell.length_a   1.000
_cell.length_b   1.000
_cell.length_c   1.000
_cell.angle_alpha   90.00
_cell.angle_beta   90.00
_cell.angle_gamma   90.00
#
_symmetry.space_group_name_H-M   'P 1'
#
loop_
_entity.id
_entity.type
_entity.pdbx_description
1 polymer ?
#
loop_
_entity_poly.entity_id
_entity_poly.type
_entity_poly.pdbx_seq_one_letter_code
_entity_poly.pdbx_strand_id
1 'polypeptide(L)'
;MPVLEVDGKMIGQSQAIAYYLAREFGLYGKTNMEHCEIDQIVCVSEDFISAIVKVLFEKDEAKKAELMKTHTEEVVPKFLAIYEKLLEKNGSGFFVGEQVTLADLFVYNLISGLPTSTPTLLDKTPKLKEHQEKVGSIPNIKAWVETRPKTDILLPHMMMMMMIDDDDDDDDDDDDDDDDDDDDDGGSDACSFTCSTSPSPSDDSGGGCSSKRFTS
;
A
#
# COMPACT_ATOMS: atom_id res chain seq x y z
N MET A 1 4.88 7.96 -15.46
CA MET A 1 4.94 8.33 -14.04
C MET A 1 3.65 9.01 -13.65
N PRO A 2 3.08 8.70 -12.47
CA PRO A 2 1.96 9.43 -11.91
C PRO A 2 2.44 10.69 -11.21
N VAL A 3 1.78 11.80 -11.51
CA VAL A 3 2.01 13.08 -10.83
C VAL A 3 0.64 13.70 -10.60
N LEU A 4 0.42 14.22 -9.39
CA LEU A 4 -0.79 14.96 -9.04
C LEU A 4 -0.45 16.44 -8.85
N GLU A 5 -1.15 17.33 -9.56
CA GLU A 5 -1.07 18.77 -9.33
C GLU A 5 -2.19 19.22 -8.38
N VAL A 6 -1.81 19.86 -7.27
CA VAL A 6 -2.71 20.38 -6.24
C VAL A 6 -2.35 21.83 -6.00
N ASP A 7 -3.16 22.75 -6.50
CA ASP A 7 -3.01 24.20 -6.28
C ASP A 7 -1.61 24.71 -6.69
N GLY A 8 -1.14 24.25 -7.86
CA GLY A 8 0.18 24.57 -8.42
C GLY A 8 1.35 23.79 -7.79
N LYS A 9 1.10 22.89 -6.83
CA LYS A 9 2.11 21.99 -6.25
C LYS A 9 2.05 20.63 -6.92
N MET A 10 3.20 20.14 -7.36
CA MET A 10 3.35 18.81 -7.94
C MET A 10 3.70 17.80 -6.87
N ILE A 11 2.94 16.72 -6.79
CA ILE A 11 3.16 15.59 -5.89
C ILE A 11 3.51 14.39 -6.76
N GLY A 12 4.72 13.86 -6.57
CA GLY A 12 5.17 12.59 -7.13
C GLY A 12 4.86 11.43 -6.19
N GLN A 13 5.23 10.21 -6.62
CA GLN A 13 5.02 8.94 -5.95
C GLN A 13 3.58 8.49 -5.73
N SER A 14 3.32 7.24 -6.12
CA SER A 14 2.01 6.58 -6.01
C SER A 14 1.36 6.75 -4.67
N GLN A 15 2.12 6.35 -3.65
CA GLN A 15 1.61 6.18 -2.31
C GLN A 15 1.40 7.54 -1.67
N ALA A 16 2.34 8.47 -1.85
CA ALA A 16 2.18 9.85 -1.39
C ALA A 16 0.92 10.49 -1.98
N ILE A 17 0.68 10.33 -3.29
CA ILE A 17 -0.55 10.77 -3.96
C ILE A 17 -1.79 10.09 -3.35
N ALA A 18 -1.75 8.77 -3.17
CA ALA A 18 -2.86 8.00 -2.62
C ALA A 18 -3.19 8.38 -1.16
N TYR A 19 -2.18 8.56 -0.32
CA TYR A 19 -2.33 9.02 1.07
C TYR A 19 -2.88 10.44 1.15
N TYR A 20 -2.39 11.34 0.30
CA TYR A 20 -2.93 12.69 0.22
C TYR A 20 -4.43 12.68 -0.12
N LEU A 21 -4.83 11.96 -1.17
CA LEU A 21 -6.24 11.84 -1.56
C LEU A 21 -7.08 11.13 -0.50
N ALA A 22 -6.54 10.10 0.16
CA ALA A 22 -7.26 9.39 1.21
C ALA A 22 -7.55 10.30 2.41
N ARG A 23 -6.60 11.16 2.79
CA ARG A 23 -6.80 12.14 3.86
C ARG A 23 -7.79 13.23 3.44
N GLU A 24 -7.69 13.73 2.22
CA GLU A 24 -8.59 14.75 1.66
C GLU A 24 -10.06 14.27 1.61
N PHE A 25 -10.29 12.99 1.29
CA PHE A 25 -11.62 12.42 1.14
C PHE A 25 -12.11 11.60 2.35
N GLY A 26 -11.38 11.61 3.48
CA GLY A 26 -11.80 10.92 4.70
C GLY A 26 -11.75 9.38 4.62
N LEU A 27 -10.89 8.84 3.76
CA LEU A 27 -10.65 7.40 3.57
C LEU A 27 -9.46 6.88 4.39
N TYR A 28 -8.87 7.72 5.24
CA TYR A 28 -7.66 7.42 5.99
C TYR A 28 -7.95 7.33 7.48
N GLY A 29 -8.99 6.60 7.90
CA GLY A 29 -9.31 6.36 9.32
C GLY A 29 -9.59 7.62 10.16
N LYS A 30 -9.91 7.41 11.44
CA LYS A 30 -10.25 8.47 12.42
C LYS A 30 -9.22 8.62 13.53
N THR A 31 -8.53 7.53 13.88
CA THR A 31 -7.56 7.51 14.98
C THR A 31 -6.18 7.16 14.46
N ASN A 32 -5.14 7.54 15.20
CA ASN A 32 -3.76 7.18 14.86
C ASN A 32 -3.56 5.66 14.73
N MET A 33 -4.29 4.86 15.52
CA MET A 33 -4.22 3.40 15.40
C MET A 33 -4.85 2.92 14.09
N GLU A 34 -5.99 3.47 13.70
CA GLU A 34 -6.60 3.15 12.40
C GLU A 34 -5.71 3.59 11.23
N HIS A 35 -4.98 4.71 11.36
CA HIS A 35 -3.98 5.14 10.37
C HIS A 35 -2.87 4.10 10.23
N CYS A 36 -2.31 3.65 11.35
CA CYS A 36 -1.28 2.62 11.39
C CYS A 36 -1.76 1.29 10.79
N GLU A 37 -2.99 0.87 11.09
CA GLU A 37 -3.56 -0.35 10.52
C GLU A 37 -3.78 -0.24 9.01
N ILE A 38 -4.21 0.94 8.52
CA ILE A 38 -4.33 1.21 7.08
C ILE A 38 -2.95 1.12 6.41
N ASP A 39 -1.95 1.81 6.97
CA ASP A 39 -0.58 1.82 6.43
C ASP A 39 0.03 0.41 6.43
N GLN A 40 -0.18 -0.36 7.51
CA GLN A 40 0.27 -1.74 7.59
C GLN A 40 -0.25 -2.58 6.41
N ILE A 41 -1.52 -2.43 6.04
CA ILE A 41 -2.13 -3.20 4.94
C ILE A 41 -1.61 -2.74 3.59
N VAL A 42 -1.38 -1.43 3.44
CA VAL A 42 -0.79 -0.86 2.22
C VAL A 42 0.64 -1.37 2.02
N CYS A 43 1.47 -1.39 3.08
CA CYS A 43 2.82 -1.97 3.04
C CYS A 43 2.80 -3.48 2.72
N VAL A 44 1.88 -4.26 3.31
CA VAL A 44 1.70 -5.67 2.94
C VAL A 44 1.31 -5.83 1.46
N SER A 45 0.55 -4.88 0.92
CA SER A 45 0.17 -4.87 -0.50
C SER A 45 1.37 -4.57 -1.40
N GLU A 46 2.26 -3.68 -0.97
CA GLU A 46 3.52 -3.38 -1.65
C GLU A 46 4.47 -4.58 -1.67
N ASP A 47 4.61 -5.30 -0.56
CA ASP A 47 5.41 -6.53 -0.53
C ASP A 47 4.90 -7.53 -1.58
N PHE A 48 3.59 -7.64 -1.73
CA PHE A 48 2.98 -8.51 -2.73
C PHE A 48 3.24 -8.01 -4.16
N ILE A 49 3.16 -6.70 -4.40
CA ILE A 49 3.45 -6.11 -5.71
C ILE A 49 4.93 -6.26 -6.06
N SER A 50 5.83 -5.97 -5.12
CA SER A 50 7.28 -6.16 -5.27
C SER A 50 7.60 -7.61 -5.64
N ALA A 51 6.92 -8.58 -5.02
CA ALA A 51 7.11 -9.99 -5.33
C ALA A 51 6.76 -10.35 -6.78
N ILE A 52 5.69 -9.79 -7.37
CA ILE A 52 5.35 -10.04 -8.78
C ILE A 52 6.21 -9.22 -9.74
N VAL A 53 6.58 -7.99 -9.35
CA VAL A 53 7.46 -7.12 -10.13
C VAL A 53 8.80 -7.82 -10.39
N LYS A 54 9.39 -8.44 -9.36
CA LYS A 54 10.61 -9.25 -9.50
C LYS A 54 10.50 -10.35 -10.56
N VAL A 55 9.34 -11.02 -10.64
CA VAL A 55 9.09 -12.06 -11.67
C VAL A 55 9.00 -11.44 -13.07
N LEU A 56 8.36 -10.28 -13.21
CA LEU A 56 8.13 -9.67 -14.51
C LEU A 56 9.39 -9.09 -15.15
N PHE A 57 10.30 -8.57 -14.34
CA PHE A 57 11.59 -8.03 -14.77
C PHE A 57 12.68 -9.09 -15.00
N GLU A 58 12.42 -10.35 -14.67
CA GLU A 58 13.31 -11.43 -15.05
C GLU A 58 13.42 -11.51 -16.57
N LYS A 59 14.66 -11.52 -17.08
CA LYS A 59 15.00 -11.52 -18.51
C LYS A 59 15.09 -12.93 -19.06
N ASP A 60 15.39 -13.91 -18.21
CA ASP A 60 15.43 -15.32 -18.59
C ASP A 60 14.01 -15.91 -18.57
N GLU A 61 13.51 -16.28 -19.76
CA GLU A 61 12.15 -16.82 -19.93
C GLU A 61 11.92 -18.14 -19.16
N ALA A 62 12.94 -18.97 -18.99
CA ALA A 62 12.81 -20.23 -18.25
C ALA A 62 12.68 -19.96 -16.75
N LYS A 63 13.56 -19.09 -16.20
CA LYS A 63 13.48 -18.67 -14.80
C LYS A 63 12.20 -17.90 -14.52
N LYS A 64 11.77 -17.04 -15.43
CA LYS A 64 10.51 -16.29 -15.34
C LYS A 64 9.31 -17.22 -15.23
N ALA A 65 9.26 -18.28 -16.02
CA ALA A 65 8.18 -19.27 -15.94
C ALA A 65 8.18 -20.01 -14.58
N GLU A 66 9.35 -20.38 -14.06
CA GLU A 66 9.48 -20.99 -12.74
C GLU A 66 9.05 -20.04 -11.62
N LEU A 67 9.55 -18.80 -11.63
CA LEU A 67 9.19 -17.77 -10.66
C LEU A 67 7.70 -17.41 -10.72
N MET A 68 7.10 -17.37 -11.91
CA MET A 68 5.66 -17.14 -12.07
C MET A 68 4.84 -18.28 -11.46
N LYS A 69 5.31 -19.52 -11.61
CA LYS A 69 4.69 -20.68 -10.97
C LYS A 69 4.78 -20.59 -9.46
N THR A 70 5.97 -20.34 -8.90
CA THR A 70 6.15 -20.13 -7.44
C THR A 70 5.30 -18.96 -6.93
N HIS A 71 5.24 -17.86 -7.68
CA HIS A 71 4.41 -16.72 -7.32
C HIS A 71 2.94 -17.13 -7.22
N THR A 72 2.43 -17.85 -8.22
CA THR A 72 1.02 -18.27 -8.26
C THR A 72 0.68 -19.34 -7.21
N GLU A 73 1.58 -20.30 -6.97
CA GLU A 73 1.32 -21.46 -6.11
C GLU A 73 1.67 -21.23 -4.63
N GLU A 74 2.55 -20.27 -4.31
CA GLU A 74 3.02 -20.03 -2.93
C GLU A 74 2.77 -18.60 -2.46
N VAL A 75 3.18 -17.61 -3.28
CA VAL A 75 3.13 -16.19 -2.87
C VAL A 75 1.69 -15.69 -2.82
N VAL A 76 0.92 -15.84 -3.90
CA VAL A 76 -0.49 -15.42 -3.95
C VAL A 76 -1.32 -16.01 -2.80
N PRO A 77 -1.34 -17.35 -2.57
CA PRO A 77 -2.10 -17.91 -1.44
C PRO A 77 -1.67 -17.38 -0.08
N LYS A 78 -0.37 -17.16 0.13
CA LYS A 78 0.16 -16.61 1.39
C LYS A 78 -0.43 -15.22 1.67
N PHE A 79 -0.40 -14.32 0.68
CA PHE A 79 -0.94 -12.96 0.86
C PHE A 79 -2.47 -12.96 0.99
N LEU A 80 -3.19 -13.76 0.19
CA LEU A 80 -4.63 -13.91 0.35
C LEU A 80 -5.02 -14.40 1.75
N ALA A 81 -4.26 -15.34 2.32
CA ALA A 81 -4.47 -15.81 3.69
C ALA A 81 -4.16 -14.74 4.75
N ILE A 82 -3.21 -13.83 4.50
CA ILE A 82 -2.95 -12.68 5.37
C ILE A 82 -4.16 -11.74 5.34
N TYR A 83 -4.65 -11.37 4.16
CA TYR A 83 -5.82 -10.50 4.02
C TYR A 83 -7.08 -11.10 4.64
N GLU A 84 -7.32 -12.39 4.46
CA GLU A 84 -8.44 -13.11 5.08
C GLU A 84 -8.39 -12.94 6.61
N LYS A 85 -7.24 -13.19 7.24
CA LYS A 85 -7.06 -13.06 8.68
C LYS A 85 -7.25 -11.62 9.18
N LEU A 86 -6.80 -10.63 8.41
CA LEU A 86 -6.97 -9.22 8.76
C LEU A 86 -8.46 -8.81 8.71
N LEU A 87 -9.20 -9.28 7.70
CA LEU A 87 -10.65 -9.09 7.62
C LEU A 87 -11.39 -9.79 8.76
N GLU A 88 -11.01 -11.02 9.09
CA GLU A 88 -11.57 -11.77 10.23
C GLU A 88 -11.33 -11.05 11.57
N LYS A 89 -10.12 -10.51 11.76
CA LYS A 89 -9.74 -9.77 12.98
C LYS A 89 -10.61 -8.54 13.19
N ASN A 90 -10.93 -7.80 12.13
CA ASN A 90 -11.77 -6.60 12.24
C ASN A 90 -13.27 -6.94 12.30
N GLY A 91 -13.75 -7.89 11.49
CA GLY A 91 -15.11 -8.43 11.54
C GLY A 91 -16.22 -7.56 10.94
N SER A 92 -15.94 -6.31 10.53
CA SER A 92 -16.93 -5.41 9.91
C SER A 92 -17.16 -5.68 8.41
N GLY A 93 -16.32 -6.53 7.81
CA GLY A 93 -16.24 -6.73 6.36
C GLY A 93 -15.49 -5.61 5.62
N PHE A 94 -14.81 -4.72 6.34
CA PHE A 94 -13.74 -3.86 5.83
C PHE A 94 -12.46 -4.17 6.60
N PHE A 95 -11.32 -3.71 6.10
CA PHE A 95 -10.05 -3.96 6.77
C PHE A 95 -9.88 -3.18 8.07
N VAL A 96 -10.31 -1.91 8.11
CA VAL A 96 -10.14 -1.02 9.26
C VAL A 96 -11.45 -0.29 9.56
N GLY A 97 -11.89 -0.34 10.81
CA GLY A 97 -13.14 0.29 11.24
C GLY A 97 -14.36 -0.30 10.53
N GLU A 98 -15.37 0.53 10.29
CA GLU A 98 -16.69 0.11 9.76
C GLU A 98 -17.02 0.68 8.36
N GLN A 99 -16.10 1.43 7.76
CA GLN A 99 -16.29 2.12 6.49
C GLN A 99 -15.18 1.78 5.52
N VAL A 100 -15.39 2.07 4.24
CA VAL A 100 -14.35 1.91 3.22
C VAL A 100 -13.19 2.87 3.50
N THR A 101 -11.98 2.34 3.46
CA THR A 101 -10.72 3.06 3.65
C THR A 101 -9.78 2.85 2.48
N LEU A 102 -8.63 3.52 2.50
CA LEU A 102 -7.58 3.33 1.51
C LEU A 102 -7.12 1.88 1.43
N ALA A 103 -7.02 1.18 2.56
CA ALA A 103 -6.63 -0.23 2.61
C ALA A 103 -7.58 -1.11 1.79
N ASP A 104 -8.89 -0.88 1.89
CA ASP A 104 -9.89 -1.61 1.13
C ASP A 104 -9.74 -1.37 -0.38
N LEU A 105 -9.46 -0.13 -0.80
CA LEU A 105 -9.28 0.22 -2.21
C LEU A 105 -8.00 -0.39 -2.80
N PHE A 106 -6.91 -0.39 -2.03
CA PHE A 106 -5.64 -1.00 -2.44
C PHE A 106 -5.80 -2.51 -2.66
N VAL A 107 -6.34 -3.23 -1.67
CA VAL A 107 -6.54 -4.68 -1.77
C VAL A 107 -7.57 -5.03 -2.83
N TYR A 108 -8.64 -4.23 -2.99
CA TYR A 108 -9.60 -4.40 -4.07
C TYR A 108 -8.95 -4.32 -5.45
N ASN A 109 -8.19 -3.26 -5.69
CA ASN A 109 -7.50 -3.07 -6.97
C ASN A 109 -6.51 -4.19 -7.25
N LEU A 110 -5.76 -4.60 -6.22
CA LEU A 110 -4.75 -5.64 -6.32
C LEU A 110 -5.33 -7.00 -6.69
N ILE A 111 -6.37 -7.44 -5.99
CA ILE A 111 -7.03 -8.73 -6.24
C ILE A 111 -7.79 -8.72 -7.57
N SER A 112 -8.42 -7.59 -7.91
CA SER A 112 -9.07 -7.41 -9.21
C SER A 112 -8.10 -7.51 -10.40
N GLY A 113 -6.81 -7.28 -10.16
CA GLY A 113 -5.74 -7.41 -11.16
C GLY A 113 -5.19 -8.84 -11.31
N LEU A 114 -5.56 -9.77 -10.43
CA LEU A 114 -5.05 -11.14 -10.49
C LEU A 114 -5.64 -11.92 -11.68
N PRO A 115 -4.91 -12.92 -12.22
CA PRO A 115 -5.37 -13.70 -13.36
C PRO A 115 -6.72 -14.38 -13.10
N THR A 116 -7.47 -14.65 -14.16
CA THR A 116 -8.78 -15.35 -14.07
C THR A 116 -8.71 -16.79 -13.54
N SER A 117 -7.52 -17.35 -13.28
CA SER A 117 -7.32 -18.63 -12.56
C SER A 117 -7.42 -18.50 -11.03
N THR A 118 -7.29 -17.28 -10.51
CA THR A 118 -7.41 -16.90 -9.08
C THR A 118 -8.77 -17.14 -8.42
N PRO A 119 -9.93 -17.24 -9.12
CA PRO A 119 -11.22 -17.53 -8.47
C PRO A 119 -11.19 -18.79 -7.58
N THR A 120 -10.41 -19.81 -7.95
CA THR A 120 -10.24 -21.02 -7.13
C THR A 120 -9.50 -20.78 -5.82
N LEU A 121 -8.67 -19.74 -5.75
CA LEU A 121 -7.96 -19.33 -4.54
C LEU A 121 -8.85 -18.49 -3.64
N LEU A 122 -9.67 -17.60 -4.22
CA LEU A 122 -10.64 -16.81 -3.47
C LEU A 122 -11.74 -17.66 -2.82
N ASP A 123 -12.04 -18.83 -3.38
CA ASP A 123 -12.97 -19.79 -2.76
C ASP A 123 -12.45 -20.33 -1.41
N LYS A 124 -11.14 -20.24 -1.14
CA LYS A 124 -10.53 -20.61 0.15
C LYS A 124 -10.47 -19.43 1.14
N THR A 125 -10.82 -18.22 0.70
CA THR A 125 -10.79 -16.98 1.48
C THR A 125 -12.17 -16.30 1.38
N PRO A 126 -13.20 -16.86 2.04
CA PRO A 126 -14.58 -16.40 1.90
C PRO A 126 -14.78 -14.95 2.34
N LYS A 127 -14.09 -14.46 3.38
CA LYS A 127 -14.22 -13.06 3.83
C LYS A 127 -13.63 -12.10 2.82
N LEU A 128 -12.51 -12.46 2.21
CA LEU A 128 -11.90 -11.68 1.15
C LEU A 128 -12.78 -11.63 -0.10
N LYS A 129 -13.47 -12.73 -0.42
CA LYS A 129 -14.46 -12.76 -1.51
C LYS A 129 -15.64 -11.85 -1.22
N GLU A 130 -16.21 -11.93 0.00
CA GLU A 130 -17.27 -11.01 0.45
C GLU A 130 -16.82 -9.55 0.39
N HIS A 131 -15.58 -9.26 0.78
CA HIS A 131 -14.97 -7.93 0.69
C HIS A 131 -14.87 -7.42 -0.75
N GLN A 132 -14.36 -8.24 -1.68
CA GLN A 132 -14.29 -7.88 -3.11
C GLN A 132 -15.64 -7.51 -3.68
N GLU A 133 -16.68 -8.30 -3.36
CA GLU A 133 -18.05 -8.05 -3.80
C GLU A 133 -18.60 -6.77 -3.18
N LYS A 134 -18.35 -6.55 -1.88
CA LYS A 134 -18.82 -5.37 -1.14
C LYS A 134 -18.21 -4.08 -1.68
N VAL A 135 -16.88 -4.04 -1.83
CA VAL A 135 -16.16 -2.87 -2.36
C VAL A 135 -16.50 -2.65 -3.85
N GLY A 136 -16.51 -3.71 -4.65
CA GLY A 136 -16.88 -3.64 -6.07
C GLY A 136 -18.32 -3.20 -6.33
N SER A 137 -19.20 -3.34 -5.34
CA SER A 137 -20.60 -2.89 -5.43
C SER A 137 -20.80 -1.42 -5.06
N ILE A 138 -19.78 -0.72 -4.57
CA ILE A 138 -19.85 0.72 -4.27
C ILE A 138 -20.12 1.47 -5.59
N PRO A 139 -21.19 2.29 -5.70
CA PRO A 139 -21.63 2.86 -6.98
C PRO A 139 -20.54 3.58 -7.76
N ASN A 140 -19.70 4.38 -7.10
CA ASN A 140 -18.62 5.12 -7.73
C ASN A 140 -17.50 4.20 -8.24
N ILE A 141 -17.17 3.14 -7.48
CA ILE A 141 -16.15 2.16 -7.86
C ILE A 141 -16.67 1.33 -9.03
N LYS A 142 -17.91 0.84 -8.95
CA LYS A 142 -18.56 0.09 -10.01
C LYS A 142 -18.61 0.88 -11.32
N ALA A 143 -19.07 2.12 -11.25
CA ALA A 143 -19.12 3.01 -12.42
C ALA A 143 -17.74 3.23 -13.04
N TRP A 144 -16.70 3.42 -12.21
CA TRP A 144 -15.33 3.54 -12.68
C TRP A 144 -14.82 2.25 -13.33
N VAL A 145 -15.04 1.08 -12.71
CA VAL A 145 -14.61 -0.22 -13.24
C VAL A 145 -15.28 -0.54 -14.58
N GLU A 146 -16.54 -0.15 -14.77
CA GLU A 146 -17.28 -0.33 -16.02
C GLU A 146 -16.81 0.61 -17.15
N THR A 147 -16.36 1.82 -16.80
CA THR A 147 -16.01 2.87 -17.78
C THR A 147 -14.51 3.03 -18.03
N ARG A 148 -13.65 2.51 -17.13
CA ARG A 148 -12.20 2.66 -17.26
C ARG A 148 -11.68 2.03 -18.57
N PRO A 149 -10.68 2.63 -19.21
CA PRO A 149 -10.05 2.05 -20.40
C PRO A 149 -9.57 0.62 -20.14
N LYS A 150 -9.84 -0.29 -21.09
CA LYS A 150 -9.28 -1.64 -21.04
C LYS A 150 -7.81 -1.57 -21.42
N THR A 151 -6.95 -1.89 -20.47
CA THR A 151 -5.50 -1.95 -20.67
C THR A 151 -5.02 -3.38 -20.51
N ASP A 152 -4.24 -3.88 -21.47
CA ASP A 152 -3.57 -5.19 -21.40
C ASP A 152 -2.39 -5.20 -20.38
N ILE A 153 -2.21 -4.08 -19.66
CA ILE A 153 -1.04 -3.72 -18.89
C ILE A 153 -1.46 -3.62 -17.42
N LEU A 154 -1.65 -4.77 -16.76
CA LEU A 154 -2.04 -4.79 -15.35
C LEU A 154 -0.85 -4.65 -14.38
N LEU A 155 0.39 -4.72 -14.87
CA LEU A 155 1.57 -4.62 -14.02
C LEU A 155 2.58 -3.54 -14.44
N PRO A 156 2.91 -3.34 -15.73
CA PRO A 156 3.94 -2.37 -16.12
C PRO A 156 3.67 -0.91 -15.72
N HIS A 157 2.41 -0.48 -15.59
CA HIS A 157 2.11 0.88 -15.14
C HIS A 157 2.32 1.05 -13.63
N MET A 158 1.93 0.06 -12.82
CA MET A 158 2.25 0.05 -11.38
C MET A 158 3.77 -0.02 -11.16
N MET A 159 4.46 -0.71 -12.07
CA MET A 159 5.91 -0.91 -12.11
C MET A 159 6.71 0.35 -12.47
N MET A 160 6.21 1.22 -13.35
CA MET A 160 6.82 2.55 -13.51
C MET A 160 6.61 3.41 -12.25
N MET A 161 5.48 3.23 -11.56
CA MET A 161 5.03 4.06 -10.46
C MET A 161 5.76 3.77 -9.12
N MET A 162 6.34 2.56 -8.94
CA MET A 162 7.06 2.17 -7.72
C MET A 162 8.60 2.17 -7.85
N MET A 163 9.15 2.09 -9.06
CA MET A 163 10.61 1.94 -9.24
C MET A 163 11.42 3.25 -9.13
N ILE A 164 10.81 4.36 -8.75
CA ILE A 164 11.53 5.64 -8.59
C ILE A 164 11.79 5.97 -7.10
N ASP A 165 11.35 5.13 -6.16
CA ASP A 165 11.56 5.36 -4.71
C ASP A 165 12.85 4.71 -4.14
N ASP A 166 13.54 3.83 -4.88
CA ASP A 166 14.68 3.05 -4.36
C ASP A 166 16.07 3.46 -4.92
N ASP A 167 16.19 4.54 -5.70
CA ASP A 167 17.45 4.91 -6.40
C ASP A 167 18.34 5.95 -5.65
N ASP A 168 18.08 6.29 -4.38
CA ASP A 168 18.83 7.35 -3.66
C ASP A 168 19.68 6.90 -2.43
N ASP A 169 19.91 5.60 -2.18
CA ASP A 169 20.71 5.14 -1.02
C ASP A 169 21.88 4.17 -1.36
N ASP A 170 22.30 4.07 -2.62
CA ASP A 170 23.60 3.46 -2.98
C ASP A 170 24.66 4.57 -3.16
N ASP A 171 24.88 5.38 -2.12
CA ASP A 171 26.17 6.07 -1.98
C ASP A 171 27.13 5.08 -1.31
N ASP A 172 28.01 4.54 -2.16
CA ASP A 172 29.22 3.81 -1.84
C ASP A 172 30.05 4.55 -0.77
N ASP A 173 29.95 4.15 0.50
CA ASP A 173 30.98 4.40 1.52
C ASP A 173 31.64 3.07 1.89
N ASP A 174 32.28 2.45 0.88
CA ASP A 174 33.44 1.58 1.09
C ASP A 174 34.64 2.48 1.43
N ASP A 175 34.87 2.76 2.71
CA ASP A 175 36.18 3.23 3.21
C ASP A 175 36.60 2.36 4.40
N ASP A 176 37.38 1.35 4.04
CA ASP A 176 38.58 0.80 4.68
C ASP A 176 38.70 0.75 6.22
N ASP A 177 39.07 -0.46 6.65
CA ASP A 177 39.64 -0.86 7.94
C ASP A 177 40.61 0.18 8.55
N ASP A 178 40.53 0.36 9.87
CA ASP A 178 41.72 0.28 10.73
C ASP A 178 41.33 0.04 12.19
N ASP A 179 41.91 -1.02 12.74
CA ASP A 179 41.95 -1.37 14.15
C ASP A 179 42.47 -0.19 14.99
N ASP A 180 41.81 0.11 16.11
CA ASP A 180 42.49 0.56 17.32
C ASP A 180 41.67 0.16 18.55
N ASP A 181 42.23 -0.78 19.31
CA ASP A 181 41.93 -1.03 20.71
C ASP A 181 41.96 0.28 21.51
N ASP A 182 40.99 0.50 22.39
CA ASP A 182 41.27 1.00 23.75
C ASP A 182 40.04 0.90 24.66
N ASP A 183 40.26 0.21 25.78
CA ASP A 183 39.42 0.18 26.97
C ASP A 183 39.12 1.60 27.49
N ASP A 184 37.88 1.92 27.89
CA ASP A 184 37.67 2.65 29.15
C ASP A 184 36.24 2.55 29.70
N ASP A 185 36.20 2.39 31.02
CA ASP A 185 35.07 2.34 31.94
C ASP A 185 34.30 3.68 31.98
N GLY A 186 32.97 3.64 32.18
CA GLY A 186 32.25 4.89 32.44
C GLY A 186 30.74 4.77 32.55
N GLY A 187 30.24 4.54 33.76
CA GLY A 187 28.82 4.37 34.04
C GLY A 187 27.92 5.61 33.79
N SER A 188 26.63 5.33 33.91
CA SER A 188 25.55 6.14 34.50
C SER A 188 24.34 6.44 33.61
N ASP A 189 23.21 6.08 34.21
CA ASP A 189 21.89 6.68 34.14
C ASP A 189 20.92 6.33 33.00
N ALA A 190 19.91 5.59 33.45
CA ALA A 190 18.63 5.36 32.85
C ALA A 190 17.90 6.65 32.47
N CYS A 191 17.12 6.58 31.38
CA CYS A 191 15.85 7.31 31.33
C CYS A 191 14.87 6.58 30.40
N SER A 192 14.06 5.71 31.01
CA SER A 192 12.80 5.23 30.46
C SER A 192 11.84 6.40 30.27
N PHE A 193 11.48 6.75 29.03
CA PHE A 193 10.49 7.79 28.77
C PHE A 193 9.10 7.16 28.59
N THR A 194 8.34 7.12 29.69
CA THR A 194 6.90 6.87 29.67
C THR A 194 6.18 8.13 29.19
N CYS A 195 5.48 8.07 28.07
CA CYS A 195 4.67 9.20 27.58
C CYS A 195 3.33 9.25 28.34
N SER A 196 3.18 10.26 29.20
CA SER A 196 1.92 10.66 29.83
C SER A 196 1.23 11.75 29.01
N THR A 197 -0.10 11.75 29.09
CA THR A 197 -1.04 12.43 28.20
C THR A 197 -1.30 13.92 28.51
N SER A 198 -1.51 14.69 27.41
CA SER A 198 -2.45 15.84 27.21
C SER A 198 -2.12 17.22 27.81
N PRO A 199 -2.75 18.36 27.37
CA PRO A 199 -3.73 18.61 26.29
C PRO A 199 -3.43 19.82 25.33
N SER A 200 -4.27 19.94 24.29
CA SER A 200 -4.39 20.94 23.21
C SER A 200 -4.72 22.40 23.60
N PRO A 201 -4.62 23.37 22.66
CA PRO A 201 -5.78 24.25 22.39
C PRO A 201 -6.04 24.70 20.92
N SER A 202 -7.34 24.71 20.56
CA SER A 202 -8.17 25.66 19.78
C SER A 202 -7.80 26.25 18.40
N ASP A 203 -8.74 26.03 17.46
CA ASP A 203 -9.42 26.94 16.50
C ASP A 203 -8.62 27.90 15.58
N ASP A 204 -8.80 27.77 14.25
CA ASP A 204 -9.45 28.80 13.41
C ASP A 204 -9.83 28.26 12.01
N SER A 205 -10.70 29.00 11.35
CA SER A 205 -11.61 28.77 10.24
C SER A 205 -11.03 29.05 8.84
N GLY A 206 -11.72 28.57 7.78
CA GLY A 206 -11.59 29.14 6.43
C GLY A 206 -11.84 28.17 5.29
N GLY A 207 -13.03 28.28 4.67
CA GLY A 207 -13.43 27.47 3.52
C GLY A 207 -12.80 27.90 2.19
N GLY A 208 -12.90 27.01 1.19
CA GLY A 208 -12.52 27.32 -0.19
C GLY A 208 -12.78 26.15 -1.12
N CYS A 209 -13.97 26.11 -1.72
CA CYS A 209 -14.31 25.22 -2.83
C CYS A 209 -13.47 25.61 -4.06
N SER A 210 -12.74 24.67 -4.68
CA SER A 210 -12.14 24.88 -6.00
C SER A 210 -12.10 23.60 -6.81
N SER A 211 -12.76 23.64 -7.97
CA SER A 211 -12.83 22.59 -8.99
C SER A 211 -11.43 22.19 -9.47
N LYS A 212 -11.13 20.90 -9.51
CA LYS A 212 -9.92 20.36 -10.14
C LYS A 212 -10.32 19.60 -11.41
N ARG A 213 -9.78 20.07 -12.54
CA ARG A 213 -9.99 19.52 -13.89
C ARG A 213 -8.84 18.55 -14.19
N PHE A 214 -9.19 17.34 -14.59
CA PHE A 214 -8.27 16.30 -15.02
C PHE A 214 -7.87 16.56 -16.48
N THR A 215 -6.58 16.56 -16.81
CA THR A 215 -6.09 16.50 -18.20
C THR A 215 -5.23 15.26 -18.38
N SER A 216 -5.56 14.54 -19.47
CA SER A 216 -5.00 13.24 -19.89
C SER A 216 -3.54 13.31 -20.31
#